data_AF-A0AA41QVB5-F1
#
_entry.id   AF-A0AA41QVB5-F1
#
_cell.length_a   1.000
_cell.length_b   1.000
_cell.length_c   1.000
_cell.angle_alpha   90.00
_cell.angle_beta   90.00
_cell.angle_gamma   90.00
#
_symmetry.space_group_name_H-M   'P 1'
#
loop_
_entity.id
_entity.type
_entity.pdbx_description
1 polymer ?
#
loop_
_entity_poly.entity_id
_entity_poly.type
_entity_poly.pdbx_seq_one_letter_code
_entity_poly.pdbx_strand_id
1 'polypeptide(L)'
;MGDTGQDKRIERFGSDEDIANAEAAKRQDAKDARVRLLRSKAAVSRSEADAIEAMHLDPDTLEDLLENASPLEARRLEKSEHAISQRVAKARAAAEAAEYEYEQAVLEQYDDSKG
;
A
#
# COMPACT_ATOMS: atom_id res chain seq x y z
N MET A 1 -34.49 46.61 42.57
CA MET A 1 -34.99 45.36 41.95
C MET A 1 -34.91 45.53 40.45
N GLY A 2 -34.18 44.64 39.77
CA GLY A 2 -34.03 44.67 38.32
C GLY A 2 -32.60 44.67 37.79
N ASP A 3 -31.68 43.93 38.44
CA ASP A 3 -30.46 43.47 37.79
C ASP A 3 -30.52 41.94 37.71
N THR A 4 -30.78 41.44 36.51
CA THR A 4 -30.30 40.13 36.08
C THR A 4 -30.03 40.24 34.58
N GLY A 5 -29.02 41.06 34.25
CA GLY A 5 -28.17 40.71 33.12
C GLY A 5 -27.58 39.33 33.39
N GLN A 6 -27.42 38.53 32.34
CA GLN A 6 -26.93 37.14 32.34
C GLN A 6 -27.99 36.05 32.48
N ASP A 7 -28.71 35.83 31.39
CA ASP A 7 -28.94 34.44 30.95
C ASP A 7 -28.52 34.31 29.49
N LYS A 8 -27.24 34.65 29.22
CA LYS A 8 -26.52 34.17 28.02
C LYS A 8 -26.11 32.71 28.26
N ARG A 9 -27.07 31.84 28.55
CA ARG A 9 -26.90 30.39 28.39
C ARG A 9 -27.28 30.02 26.97
N ILE A 10 -26.51 30.55 26.03
CA ILE A 10 -26.27 29.82 24.79
C ILE A 10 -25.02 29.02 25.11
N GLU A 11 -25.21 27.83 25.70
CA GLU A 11 -24.26 26.74 25.52
C GLU A 11 -24.27 26.43 24.02
N ARG A 12 -23.52 27.26 23.30
CA ARG A 12 -23.31 27.14 21.87
C ARG A 12 -22.36 25.97 21.76
N PHE A 13 -22.92 24.78 21.55
CA PHE A 13 -22.25 23.78 20.72
C PHE A 13 -21.56 24.55 19.59
N GLY A 14 -20.26 24.28 19.37
CA GLY A 14 -19.38 25.09 18.52
C GLY A 14 -20.06 25.58 17.25
N SER A 15 -19.71 26.78 16.80
CA SER A 15 -20.37 27.40 15.65
C SER A 15 -20.44 26.43 14.46
N ASP A 16 -21.42 26.57 13.57
CA ASP A 16 -21.53 25.71 12.37
C ASP A 16 -20.20 25.67 11.58
N GLU A 17 -19.42 26.76 11.65
CA GLU A 17 -18.06 26.88 11.14
C GLU A 17 -17.05 26.00 11.90
N ASP A 18 -17.07 26.00 13.24
CA ASP A 18 -16.24 25.10 14.06
C ASP A 18 -16.54 23.63 13.79
N ILE A 19 -17.82 23.28 13.60
CA ILE A 19 -18.24 21.91 13.26
C ILE A 19 -17.74 21.53 11.87
N ALA A 20 -17.94 22.40 10.87
CA ALA A 20 -17.46 22.16 9.51
C ALA A 20 -15.93 22.03 9.43
N ASN A 21 -15.19 22.85 10.18
CA ASN A 21 -13.74 22.78 10.29
C ASN A 21 -13.28 21.49 10.96
N ALA A 22 -13.94 21.06 12.03
CA ALA A 22 -13.63 19.79 12.71
C ALA A 22 -13.90 18.58 11.80
N GLU A 23 -14.96 18.61 10.99
CA GLU A 23 -15.24 17.56 10.01
C GLU A 23 -14.23 17.55 8.85
N ALA A 24 -13.81 18.72 8.37
CA ALA A 24 -12.76 18.83 7.35
C ALA A 24 -11.42 18.27 7.85
N ALA A 25 -11.04 18.60 9.10
CA ALA A 25 -9.84 18.07 9.73
C ALA A 25 -9.88 16.53 9.84
N LYS A 26 -10.99 15.96 10.30
CA LYS A 26 -11.17 14.49 10.36
C LYS A 26 -11.08 13.82 8.99
N ARG A 27 -11.67 14.46 7.96
CA ARG A 27 -11.57 13.99 6.57
C ARG A 27 -10.13 13.99 6.09
N GLN A 28 -9.36 15.03 6.44
CA GLN A 28 -7.94 15.10 6.11
C GLN A 28 -7.12 14.01 6.83
N ASP A 29 -7.33 13.82 8.12
CA ASP A 29 -6.67 12.77 8.90
C ASP A 29 -6.93 11.36 8.32
N ALA A 30 -8.16 11.10 7.88
CA ALA A 30 -8.53 9.85 7.25
C ALA A 30 -7.81 9.64 5.90
N LYS A 31 -7.67 10.69 5.09
CA LYS A 31 -6.91 10.64 3.82
C LYS A 31 -5.43 10.38 4.07
N ASP A 32 -4.83 11.09 5.02
CA ASP A 32 -3.44 10.90 5.43
C ASP A 32 -3.18 9.46 5.92
N ALA A 33 -4.09 8.92 6.74
CA ALA A 33 -4.01 7.54 7.21
C ALA A 33 -4.10 6.53 6.06
N ARG A 34 -5.01 6.76 5.10
CA ARG A 34 -5.14 5.93 3.89
C ARG A 34 -3.84 5.92 3.07
N VAL A 35 -3.24 7.08 2.83
CA VAL A 35 -1.98 7.18 2.07
C VAL A 35 -0.85 6.42 2.77
N ARG A 36 -0.71 6.58 4.10
CA ARG A 36 0.30 5.85 4.88
C ARG A 36 0.09 4.33 4.81
N LEU A 37 -1.15 3.88 4.92
CA LEU A 37 -1.50 2.45 4.82
C LEU A 37 -1.15 1.89 3.43
N LEU A 38 -1.57 2.57 2.36
CA LEU A 38 -1.31 2.14 0.99
C LEU A 38 0.18 2.14 0.66
N ARG A 39 0.94 3.13 1.16
CA ARG A 39 2.40 3.14 1.05
C ARG A 39 3.02 1.91 1.72
N SER A 40 2.57 1.57 2.92
CA SER A 40 3.05 0.37 3.63
C SER A 40 2.69 -0.90 2.87
N LYS A 41 1.49 -1.00 2.32
CA LYS A 41 1.04 -2.14 1.51
C LYS A 41 1.92 -2.31 0.28
N ALA A 42 2.18 -1.24 -0.48
CA ALA A 42 3.05 -1.27 -1.66
C ALA A 42 4.47 -1.73 -1.29
N ALA A 43 5.04 -1.20 -0.20
CA ALA A 43 6.36 -1.60 0.27
C ALA A 43 6.43 -3.08 0.66
N VAL A 44 5.42 -3.60 1.36
CA VAL A 44 5.35 -5.02 1.73
C VAL A 44 5.22 -5.90 0.49
N SER A 45 4.30 -5.57 -0.43
CA SER A 45 4.11 -6.38 -1.65
C SER A 45 5.35 -6.41 -2.53
N ARG A 46 6.10 -5.31 -2.61
CA ARG A 46 7.41 -5.29 -3.29
C ARG A 46 8.41 -6.21 -2.60
N SER A 47 8.53 -6.11 -1.28
CA SER A 47 9.43 -6.98 -0.51
C SER A 47 9.06 -8.47 -0.64
N GLU A 48 7.77 -8.81 -0.77
CA GLU A 48 7.32 -10.17 -1.02
C GLU A 48 7.73 -10.65 -2.41
N ALA A 49 7.59 -9.81 -3.44
CA ALA A 49 8.04 -10.13 -4.78
C ALA A 49 9.56 -10.39 -4.82
N ASP A 50 10.35 -9.51 -4.18
CA ASP A 50 11.81 -9.65 -4.07
C ASP A 50 12.20 -10.94 -3.33
N ALA A 51 11.48 -11.28 -2.26
CA ALA A 51 11.73 -12.51 -1.49
C ALA A 51 11.43 -13.79 -2.30
N ILE A 52 10.40 -13.78 -3.13
CA ILE A 52 10.09 -14.92 -4.02
C ILE A 52 11.11 -15.00 -5.15
N GLU A 53 11.54 -13.85 -5.70
CA GLU A 53 12.57 -13.81 -6.74
C GLU A 53 13.90 -14.37 -6.23
N ALA A 54 14.27 -14.07 -4.98
CA ALA A 54 15.44 -14.64 -4.33
C ALA A 54 15.36 -16.16 -4.09
N MET A 55 14.21 -16.80 -4.32
CA MET A 55 14.11 -18.27 -4.30
C MET A 55 14.67 -18.92 -5.55
N HIS A 56 14.86 -18.17 -6.65
CA HIS A 56 15.52 -18.68 -7.84
C HIS A 56 16.94 -19.14 -7.53
N LEU A 57 17.36 -20.20 -8.19
CA LEU A 57 18.79 -20.50 -8.27
C LEU A 57 19.49 -19.38 -9.03
N ASP A 58 20.71 -19.08 -8.59
CA ASP A 58 21.60 -18.24 -9.38
C ASP A 58 21.79 -18.85 -10.78
N PRO A 59 21.78 -18.06 -11.87
CA PRO A 59 21.84 -18.57 -13.24
C PRO A 59 23.03 -19.49 -13.51
N ASP A 60 24.21 -19.17 -12.98
CA ASP A 60 25.42 -19.98 -13.18
C ASP A 60 25.27 -21.32 -12.44
N THR A 61 24.70 -21.29 -11.24
CA THR A 61 24.40 -22.53 -10.47
C THR A 61 23.35 -23.39 -11.17
N LEU A 62 22.33 -22.77 -11.76
CA LEU A 62 21.30 -23.48 -12.51
C LEU A 62 21.89 -24.16 -13.76
N GLU A 63 22.74 -23.45 -14.49
CA GLU A 63 23.45 -23.98 -15.66
C GLU A 63 24.31 -25.19 -15.27
N ASP A 64 25.17 -25.05 -14.26
CA ASP A 64 26.02 -26.13 -13.76
C ASP A 64 25.20 -27.37 -13.35
N LEU A 65 24.08 -27.17 -12.67
CA LEU A 65 23.19 -28.27 -12.28
C LEU A 65 22.53 -28.95 -13.48
N LEU A 66 22.12 -28.17 -14.49
CA LEU A 66 21.48 -28.70 -15.70
C LEU A 66 22.46 -29.47 -16.57
N GLU A 67 23.72 -29.02 -16.70
CA GLU A 67 24.76 -29.70 -17.49
C GLU A 67 25.07 -31.10 -16.94
N ASN A 68 25.02 -31.26 -15.62
CA ASN A 68 25.38 -32.49 -14.93
C ASN A 68 24.17 -33.38 -14.57
N ALA A 69 22.95 -32.91 -14.79
CA ALA A 69 21.73 -33.62 -14.42
C ALA A 69 21.39 -34.76 -15.39
N SER A 70 20.83 -35.84 -14.86
CA SER A 70 20.11 -36.80 -15.70
C SER A 70 18.86 -36.13 -16.32
N PRO A 71 18.32 -36.65 -17.44
CA PRO A 71 17.13 -36.07 -18.07
C PRO A 71 15.91 -35.94 -17.14
N LEU A 72 15.79 -36.82 -16.14
CA LEU A 72 14.71 -36.74 -15.16
C LEU A 72 14.93 -35.62 -14.14
N GLU A 73 16.17 -35.42 -13.70
CA GLU A 73 16.54 -34.36 -12.75
C GLU A 73 16.43 -32.99 -13.41
N ALA A 74 16.92 -32.85 -14.65
CA ALA A 74 16.80 -31.61 -15.42
C ALA A 74 15.33 -31.17 -15.54
N ARG A 75 14.43 -32.08 -15.93
CA ARG A 75 12.98 -31.78 -16.00
C ARG A 75 12.38 -31.36 -14.67
N ARG A 76 12.84 -31.94 -13.56
CA ARG A 76 12.35 -31.56 -12.22
C ARG A 76 12.84 -30.17 -11.84
N LEU A 77 14.10 -29.86 -12.15
CA LEU A 77 14.73 -28.56 -11.90
C LEU A 77 14.04 -27.46 -12.71
N GLU A 78 13.91 -27.65 -14.02
CA GLU A 78 13.19 -26.74 -14.92
C GLU A 78 11.76 -26.48 -14.45
N LYS A 79 11.04 -27.54 -14.03
CA LYS A 79 9.68 -27.40 -13.51
C LYS A 79 9.64 -26.58 -12.22
N SER A 80 10.61 -26.76 -11.33
CA SER A 80 10.72 -25.97 -10.09
C SER A 80 10.99 -24.50 -10.40
N GLU A 81 11.99 -24.21 -11.23
CA GLU A 81 12.34 -22.85 -11.64
C GLU A 81 11.16 -22.16 -12.34
N HIS A 82 10.48 -22.86 -13.24
CA HIS A 82 9.30 -22.33 -13.89
C HIS A 82 8.16 -21.99 -12.90
N ALA A 83 7.95 -22.84 -11.89
CA ALA A 83 6.97 -22.57 -10.85
C ALA A 83 7.33 -21.34 -9.99
N ILE A 84 8.62 -21.11 -9.73
CA ILE A 84 9.10 -19.90 -9.06
C ILE A 84 8.84 -18.68 -9.96
N SER A 85 9.18 -18.74 -11.26
CA SER A 85 8.93 -17.63 -12.19
C SER A 85 7.45 -17.23 -12.26
N GLN A 86 6.53 -18.19 -12.27
CA GLN A 86 5.08 -17.90 -12.25
C GLN A 86 4.67 -17.18 -10.96
N ARG A 87 5.25 -17.57 -9.82
CA ARG A 87 4.98 -16.94 -8.53
C ARG A 87 5.56 -15.52 -8.47
N VAL A 88 6.77 -15.30 -8.99
CA VAL A 88 7.38 -13.97 -9.13
C VAL A 88 6.48 -13.07 -9.98
N ALA A 89 6.06 -13.53 -11.16
CA ALA A 89 5.20 -12.75 -12.04
C ALA A 89 3.88 -12.33 -11.36
N LYS A 90 3.25 -13.25 -10.62
CA LYS A 90 2.04 -12.96 -9.86
C LYS A 90 2.29 -11.96 -8.72
N ALA A 91 3.39 -12.11 -7.99
CA ALA A 91 3.74 -11.22 -6.89
C ALA A 91 4.08 -9.81 -7.39
N ARG A 92 4.81 -9.69 -8.51
CA ARG A 92 5.11 -8.41 -9.15
C ARG A 92 3.83 -7.70 -9.60
N ALA A 93 2.91 -8.40 -10.26
CA ALA A 93 1.62 -7.82 -10.65
C ALA A 93 0.82 -7.30 -9.43
N ALA A 94 0.88 -8.01 -8.29
CA ALA A 94 0.25 -7.55 -7.06
C ALA A 94 0.96 -6.32 -6.45
N ALA A 95 2.29 -6.29 -6.49
CA ALA A 95 3.09 -5.15 -6.03
C ALA A 95 2.82 -3.90 -6.88
N GLU A 96 2.80 -4.04 -8.21
CA GLU A 96 2.45 -2.97 -9.15
C GLU A 96 1.03 -2.43 -8.89
N ALA A 97 0.06 -3.31 -8.68
CA ALA A 97 -1.31 -2.89 -8.35
C ALA A 97 -1.37 -2.11 -7.02
N ALA A 98 -0.62 -2.54 -5.99
CA ALA A 98 -0.56 -1.86 -4.71
C ALA A 98 0.14 -0.50 -4.80
N GLU A 99 1.20 -0.39 -5.60
CA GLU A 99 1.88 0.87 -5.90
C GLU A 99 0.95 1.84 -6.64
N TYR A 100 0.25 1.36 -7.66
CA TYR A 100 -0.74 2.16 -8.38
C TYR A 100 -1.86 2.68 -7.46
N GLU A 101 -2.41 1.85 -6.58
CA GLU A 101 -3.41 2.30 -5.58
C GLU A 101 -2.85 3.41 -4.67
N TYR A 102 -1.59 3.30 -4.25
CA TYR A 102 -0.93 4.33 -3.45
C TYR A 102 -0.74 5.63 -4.24
N GLU A 103 -0.25 5.56 -5.47
CA GLU A 103 -0.06 6.72 -6.33
C GLU A 103 -1.36 7.47 -6.58
N GLN A 104 -2.45 6.75 -6.87
CA GLN A 104 -3.77 7.35 -7.02
C GLN A 104 -4.24 8.07 -5.75
N ALA A 105 -4.04 7.47 -4.57
CA ALA A 105 -4.39 8.11 -3.30
C ALA A 105 -3.57 9.38 -3.02
N VAL A 106 -2.30 9.41 -3.42
CA VAL A 106 -1.45 10.61 -3.31
C VAL A 106 -1.92 11.71 -4.26
N LEU A 107 -2.29 11.35 -5.50
CA LEU A 107 -2.82 12.30 -6.48
C LEU A 107 -4.16 12.90 -6.03
N GLU A 108 -5.09 12.08 -5.54
CA GLU A 108 -6.35 12.55 -4.96
C GLU A 108 -6.10 13.60 -3.86
N GLN A 109 -5.15 13.35 -2.96
CA GLN A 109 -4.80 14.28 -1.89
C GLN A 109 -4.17 15.58 -2.43
N TYR A 110 -3.38 15.52 -3.50
CA TYR A 110 -2.78 16.70 -4.12
C TYR A 110 -3.85 17.58 -4.76
N ASP A 111 -4.80 17.00 -5.50
CA ASP A 111 -5.88 17.74 -6.14
C ASP A 111 -6.78 18.43 -5.11
N ASP A 112 -7.09 17.74 -4.01
CA ASP A 112 -7.84 18.30 -2.88
C ASP A 112 -7.12 19.48 -2.19
N SER A 113 -5.78 19.55 -2.28
CA SER A 113 -4.99 20.65 -1.70
C SER A 113 -4.95 21.91 -2.57
N LYS A 114 -5.46 21.83 -3.81
CA LYS A 114 -5.47 22.91 -4.80
C LYS A 114 -6.85 23.56 -5.01
N GLY A 115 -7.92 22.91 -4.56
CA GLY A 115 -9.30 23.43 -4.57
C GLY A 115 -9.66 24.15 -3.28
#